data_AF-A0A530AG06-F1
#
_entry.id   AF-A0A530AG06-F1
#
_cell.length_a   1.000
_cell.length_b   1.000
_cell.length_c   1.000
_cell.angle_alpha   90.00
_cell.angle_beta   90.00
_cell.angle_gamma   90.00
#
_symmetry.space_group_name_H-M   'P 1'
#
loop_
_entity.id
_entity.type
_entity.pdbx_description
1 polymer ?
#
loop_
_entity_poly.entity_id
_entity_poly.type
_entity_poly.pdbx_seq_one_letter_code
_entity_poly.pdbx_strand_id
1 'polypeptide(L)' 'MFAGSKFAAFLFDMDGTVLNSIAAAERVWTKWAERHGLDVASFLPTIHGKRAIETIAGLRLAGVD' A
#
# COMPACT_ATOMS: atom_id res chain seq x y z
N MET A 1 -27.65 -7.77 8.74
CA MET A 1 -27.45 -6.41 8.21
C MET A 1 -27.80 -6.24 6.72
N PHE A 2 -28.02 -7.30 5.92
CA PHE A 2 -28.41 -7.17 4.50
C PHE A 2 -29.39 -8.25 4.01
N ALA A 3 -30.10 -8.93 4.92
CA ALA A 3 -31.01 -10.01 4.55
C ALA A 3 -32.17 -9.50 3.68
N GLY A 4 -32.39 -10.13 2.52
CA GLY A 4 -33.43 -9.75 1.57
C GLY A 4 -33.05 -8.64 0.58
N SER A 5 -31.84 -8.08 0.66
CA SER A 5 -31.37 -7.07 -0.29
C SER A 5 -30.84 -7.68 -1.58
N LYS A 6 -31.10 -7.02 -2.72
CA LYS A 6 -30.46 -7.32 -4.02
C LYS A 6 -29.44 -6.22 -4.33
N PHE A 7 -28.26 -6.61 -4.78
CA PHE A 7 -27.18 -5.68 -5.16
C PHE A 7 -26.97 -5.71 -6.67
N ALA A 8 -26.77 -4.55 -7.28
CA ALA A 8 -26.49 -4.44 -8.71
C ALA A 8 -25.03 -4.80 -9.04
N ALA A 9 -24.10 -4.47 -8.16
CA ALA A 9 -22.67 -4.76 -8.30
C ALA A 9 -21.95 -4.71 -6.94
N PHE A 10 -20.74 -5.27 -6.93
CA PHE A 10 -19.77 -5.16 -5.84
C PHE A 10 -18.46 -4.63 -6.40
N LEU A 11 -17.79 -3.78 -5.62
CA LEU A 11 -16.46 -3.29 -5.94
C LEU A 11 -15.48 -3.86 -4.92
N PHE A 12 -14.46 -4.53 -5.42
CA PHE A 12 -13.42 -5.14 -4.59
C PHE A 12 -12.12 -4.39 -4.80
N ASP A 13 -11.41 -4.13 -3.71
CA ASP A 13 -9.99 -3.80 -3.76
C ASP A 13 -9.20 -5.05 -4.21
N MET A 14 -7.94 -4.87 -4.62
CA MET A 14 -7.08 -5.96 -5.06
C MET A 14 -6.25 -6.52 -3.91
N ASP A 15 -5.39 -5.68 -3.32
CA ASP A 15 -4.34 -6.09 -2.38
C ASP A 15 -4.94 -6.50 -1.04
N GLY A 16 -4.74 -7.74 -0.62
CA GLY A 16 -5.32 -8.26 0.61
C GLY A 16 -6.83 -8.52 0.54
N THR A 17 -7.47 -8.25 -0.59
CA THR A 17 -8.90 -8.53 -0.83
C THR A 17 -9.10 -9.66 -1.84
N VAL A 18 -8.57 -9.50 -3.07
CA VAL A 18 -8.64 -10.54 -4.12
C VAL A 18 -7.44 -11.47 -4.06
N LEU A 19 -6.26 -10.93 -3.72
CA LEU A 19 -5.01 -11.70 -3.65
C LEU A 19 -4.13 -11.25 -2.48
N ASN A 20 -3.35 -12.17 -1.92
CA ASN A 20 -2.40 -11.84 -0.86
C ASN A 20 -1.06 -11.38 -1.44
N SER A 21 -0.97 -10.09 -1.78
CA SER A 21 0.23 -9.40 -2.28
C SER A 21 1.04 -8.71 -1.18
N ILE A 22 0.56 -8.73 0.07
CA ILE A 22 1.12 -7.92 1.17
C ILE A 22 2.62 -8.17 1.34
N ALA A 23 3.02 -9.45 1.45
CA ALA A 23 4.44 -9.80 1.62
C ALA A 23 5.32 -9.43 0.41
N ALA A 24 4.76 -9.40 -0.79
CA ALA A 24 5.49 -8.96 -1.99
C ALA A 24 5.67 -7.44 -1.99
N ALA A 25 4.62 -6.69 -1.62
CA ALA A 25 4.67 -5.24 -1.48
C ALA A 25 5.66 -4.82 -0.39
N GLU A 26 5.57 -5.42 0.80
CA GLU A 26 6.51 -5.14 1.91
C GLU A 26 7.95 -5.37 1.50
N ARG A 27 8.26 -6.48 0.81
CA ARG A 27 9.62 -6.76 0.33
C ARG A 27 10.16 -5.68 -0.62
N VAL A 28 9.34 -5.14 -1.51
CA VAL A 28 9.76 -4.08 -2.43
C VAL A 28 9.97 -2.77 -1.69
N TRP A 29 9.03 -2.42 -0.79
CA TRP A 29 9.11 -1.20 0.00
C TRP A 29 10.23 -1.20 1.02
N THR A 30 10.55 -2.34 1.66
CA THR A 30 11.74 -2.49 2.51
C THR A 30 13.01 -2.15 1.74
N LYS A 31 13.22 -2.77 0.58
CA LYS A 31 14.43 -2.52 -0.24
C LYS A 31 14.53 -1.08 -0.71
N TRP A 32 13.38 -0.46 -1.01
CA TRP A 32 13.33 0.93 -1.40
C TRP A 32 13.67 1.85 -0.21
N ALA A 33 13.05 1.61 0.94
CA ALA A 33 13.30 2.36 2.17
C ALA A 33 14.77 2.30 2.61
N GLU A 34 15.37 1.10 2.60
CA GLU A 34 16.79 0.89 2.89
C GLU A 34 17.69 1.69 1.93
N ARG A 35 17.38 1.69 0.63
CA ARG A 35 18.12 2.46 -0.38
C ARG A 35 18.07 3.97 -0.12
N HIS A 36 16.95 4.46 0.42
CA HIS A 36 16.73 5.88 0.70
C HIS A 36 17.01 6.27 2.16
N GLY A 37 17.58 5.36 2.97
CA GLY A 37 17.96 5.64 4.36
C GLY A 37 16.78 5.82 5.31
N LEU A 38 15.60 5.30 4.97
CA LEU A 38 14.41 5.35 5.83
C LEU A 38 14.44 4.22 6.85
N ASP A 39 13.93 4.49 8.05
CA ASP A 39 13.66 3.45 9.02
C ASP A 39 12.48 2.57 8.55
N VAL A 40 12.79 1.33 8.18
CA VAL A 40 11.83 0.37 7.63
C VAL A 40 10.68 0.11 8.60
N ALA A 41 10.97 0.03 9.91
CA ALA A 41 9.99 -0.34 10.93
C ALA A 41 8.89 0.73 11.07
N SER A 42 9.25 2.02 11.03
CA SER A 42 8.28 3.11 11.02
C SER A 42 7.67 3.38 9.64
N PHE A 43 8.37 3.04 8.56
CA PHE A 43 7.91 3.32 7.19
C PHE A 43 6.85 2.34 6.66
N LEU A 44 7.07 1.03 6.80
CA LEU A 44 6.17 0.00 6.23
C LEU A 44 4.69 0.13 6.66
N PRO A 45 4.34 0.50 7.91
CA PRO A 45 2.93 0.69 8.27
C PRO A 45 2.21 1.79 7.47
N THR A 46 2.95 2.67 6.79
CA THR A 46 2.38 3.85 6.12
C THR A 46 1.94 3.61 4.67
N ILE A 47 2.34 2.49 4.05
CA ILE A 47 2.25 2.25 2.60
C ILE A 47 0.95 1.58 2.13
N HIS A 48 0.24 0.87 3.01
CA HIS A 48 -0.91 0.04 2.60
C HIS A 48 -2.12 0.89 2.18
N GLY A 49 -2.81 0.45 1.11
CA GLY A 49 -4.02 1.10 0.61
C GLY A 49 -3.79 2.48 -0.01
N LYS A 50 -2.54 2.87 -0.29
CA LYS A 50 -2.17 4.12 -0.93
C LYS A 50 -1.50 3.86 -2.28
N ARG A 51 -1.63 4.81 -3.20
CA ARG A 51 -0.88 4.75 -4.45
C ARG A 51 0.60 4.99 -4.13
N ALA A 52 1.49 4.23 -4.77
CA ALA A 52 2.93 4.35 -4.53
C ALA A 52 3.46 5.78 -4.72
N ILE A 53 2.96 6.50 -5.74
CA ILE A 53 3.31 7.90 -6.00
C ILE A 53 2.93 8.84 -4.83
N GLU A 54 1.81 8.59 -4.16
CA GLU A 54 1.38 9.41 -3.01
C GLU A 54 2.26 9.15 -1.80
N THR A 55 2.66 7.89 -1.59
CA THR A 55 3.61 7.51 -0.56
C THR A 55 4.95 8.21 -0.78
N ILE A 56 5.52 8.14 -1.99
CA ILE A 56 6.83 8.74 -2.30
C ILE A 56 6.77 10.26 -2.20
N ALA A 57 5.80 10.90 -2.85
CA ALA A 57 5.65 12.35 -2.83
C ALA A 57 5.43 12.90 -1.41
N GLY A 58 4.75 12.14 -0.54
CA GLY A 58 4.52 12.51 0.87
C GLY A 58 5.80 12.60 1.71
N LEU A 59 6.87 11.89 1.34
CA LEU A 59 8.13 11.88 2.08
C LEU A 59 9.00 13.10 1.80
N ARG A 60 8.81 13.76 0.65
CA ARG A 60 9.58 14.94 0.22
C ARG A 60 11.10 14.76 0.32
N LEU A 61 11.58 13.58 -0.09
CA LEU A 61 13.00 13.28 -0.08
C LEU A 61 13.74 14.08 -1.17
N ALA A 62 14.91 14.61 -0.84
CA ALA A 62 15.71 15.33 -1.82
C ALA A 62 16.18 14.38 -2.93
N GLY A 63 15.95 14.75 -4.20
CA GLY A 63 16.39 13.96 -5.35
C GLY A 63 15.56 12.70 -5.63
N VAL A 64 14.35 12.61 -5.06
CA VAL A 64 13.37 11.56 -5.34
C VAL A 64 12.04 12.25 -5.68
N ASP A 65 11.48 11.91 -6.83
CA ASP A 65 10.26 12.49 -7.41
C ASP A 65 8.96 11.82 -6.92
#